data_AF-A0A8K0NFL6-F1
#
_entry.id   AF-A0A8K0NFL6-F1
#
_cell.length_a   1.000
_cell.length_b   1.000
_cell.length_c   1.000
_cell.angle_alpha   90.00
_cell.angle_beta   90.00
_cell.angle_gamma   90.00
#
_symmetry.space_group_name_H-M   'P 1'
#
loop_
_entity.id
_entity.type
_entity.pdbx_description
1 polymer ?
#
loop_
_entity_poly.entity_id
_entity_poly.type
_entity_poly.pdbx_seq_one_letter_code
_entity_poly.pdbx_strand_id
1 'polypeptide(L)'
;MRLPSCYHFRINRRPLGKKRKTVSKTDAEEVYPIHCLDQPTTVRQSMRTWVMCFNDVLMAPRLHEALCHLLEMGDWKKLGTRLRIRKDGLLEAYAPKNYSHENPACTFFFDAHYDCRVESHPAGMYFSRSSQRAFTQTYPAKFPPAMMHPEFPTTVQEIIDRKLPQLILHILAFSNATLVTISMPANMMDQAGFKSLLENWSLVLAGRQEGVALVYGPYKDVLQELVRQAQEKGAVERVEAAGEAFRHHSTMTDWWRRRRDPAVQRRMVYVPKAILDELLGQMRRDIARILEDEDQWPRPIVSDAVLLLAWLTKLQGGDGGKTRAVTARIMFNLRHRLSLLRDPSGDYLQTLTLPVLSTLVAEDVAKSAGHIALLHKRNVDGQTSEHRLLSLAATMLERKKGGRESFRGRARVGGAASLDYCNLTWLHLLSAADFSPAVLPCGKGGLGSDGPRYNAPGTMTTAYALDAATRRPRDAMCQVIGKDSKGHLWMLCQLEPDVWVRLEEELYRLQKGFHSPVSGNSPRFESIGRW
;
A
#
# COMPACT_ATOMS: atom_id res chain seq x y z
N MET A 1 -43.26 16.70 30.99
CA MET A 1 -43.34 18.12 31.45
C MET A 1 -42.41 18.96 30.56
N ARG A 2 -42.71 20.25 30.43
CA ARG A 2 -42.37 21.16 29.31
C ARG A 2 -40.87 21.52 29.16
N LEU A 3 -40.48 21.81 27.91
CA LEU A 3 -39.23 22.47 27.45
C LEU A 3 -39.11 23.93 27.96
N PRO A 4 -37.93 24.58 27.83
CA PRO A 4 -37.57 25.37 26.61
C PRO A 4 -36.12 25.07 26.10
N SER A 5 -35.80 24.98 24.79
CA SER A 5 -35.69 26.04 23.76
C SER A 5 -34.59 27.08 24.12
N CYS A 6 -33.53 27.43 23.37
CA CYS A 6 -33.19 27.59 21.94
C CYS A 6 -31.64 27.42 21.81
N TYR A 7 -31.04 27.01 20.69
CA TYR A 7 -30.54 27.90 19.64
C TYR A 7 -30.44 27.15 18.30
N HIS A 8 -31.22 27.59 17.30
CA HIS A 8 -31.11 27.18 15.91
C HIS A 8 -30.30 28.23 15.14
N PHE A 9 -29.14 27.86 14.59
CA PHE A 9 -28.56 28.60 13.48
C PHE A 9 -29.10 28.03 12.16
N ARG A 10 -30.05 28.75 11.56
CA ARG A 10 -30.50 28.53 10.17
C ARG A 10 -29.35 28.88 9.22
N ILE A 11 -28.77 27.88 8.56
CA ILE A 11 -27.88 28.10 7.42
C ILE A 11 -28.76 28.32 6.17
N ASN A 12 -28.89 29.57 5.76
CA ASN A 12 -29.50 29.94 4.48
C ASN A 12 -28.66 29.38 3.32
N ARG A 13 -29.26 28.49 2.51
CA ARG A 13 -28.73 28.11 1.21
C ARG A 13 -28.90 29.29 0.23
N ARG A 14 -27.78 29.82 -0.28
CA ARG A 14 -27.74 30.64 -1.51
C ARG A 14 -26.78 30.00 -2.53
N PRO A 15 -27.05 30.09 -3.85
CA PRO A 15 -26.32 29.34 -4.87
C PRO A 15 -24.97 29.97 -5.25
N LEU A 16 -24.16 29.15 -5.94
CA LEU A 16 -22.76 29.32 -6.31
C LEU A 16 -22.40 30.66 -6.97
N GLY A 17 -21.22 31.17 -6.61
CA GLY A 17 -20.53 32.24 -7.33
C GLY A 17 -19.48 32.95 -6.48
N LYS A 18 -18.43 32.26 -6.03
CA LYS A 18 -17.27 32.93 -5.41
C LYS A 18 -16.00 32.62 -6.20
N LYS A 19 -15.48 33.67 -6.88
CA LYS A 19 -14.11 33.72 -7.40
C LYS A 19 -13.15 33.25 -6.30
N ARG A 20 -12.38 32.20 -6.59
CA ARG A 20 -11.31 31.69 -5.72
C ARG A 20 -10.36 32.86 -5.39
N LYS A 21 -10.36 33.31 -4.14
CA LYS A 21 -9.33 34.25 -3.65
C LYS A 21 -7.99 33.52 -3.64
N THR A 22 -7.09 33.90 -4.54
CA THR A 22 -5.67 33.53 -4.47
C THR A 22 -5.03 34.27 -3.30
N VAL A 23 -4.49 33.52 -2.35
CA VAL A 23 -3.70 34.06 -1.23
C VAL A 23 -2.31 34.44 -1.76
N SER A 24 -1.88 35.68 -1.51
CA SER A 24 -0.54 36.18 -1.84
C SER A 24 0.53 35.50 -0.98
N LYS A 25 1.68 35.15 -1.57
CA LYS A 25 2.88 34.67 -0.85
C LYS A 25 3.28 35.71 0.20
N THR A 26 3.33 35.32 1.47
CA THR A 26 4.04 36.06 2.52
C THR A 26 5.47 35.50 2.62
N ASP A 27 6.47 36.35 2.87
CA ASP A 27 7.91 35.99 2.99
C ASP A 27 8.25 35.02 4.16
N ALA A 28 7.22 34.43 4.78
CA ALA A 28 7.27 33.52 5.92
C ALA A 28 6.97 32.05 5.57
N GLU A 29 6.72 31.72 4.30
CA GLU A 29 6.40 30.36 3.84
C GLU A 29 7.56 29.72 3.08
N GLU A 30 7.81 28.45 3.35
CA GLU A 30 8.72 27.58 2.60
C GLU A 30 7.90 26.76 1.59
N VAL A 31 8.32 26.72 0.33
CA VAL A 31 7.54 26.11 -0.76
C VAL A 31 8.25 24.87 -1.29
N TYR A 32 7.55 23.75 -1.27
CA TYR A 32 8.00 22.48 -1.83
C TYR A 32 7.23 22.19 -3.13
N PRO A 33 7.93 22.00 -4.27
CA PRO A 33 7.27 21.60 -5.50
C PRO A 33 6.70 20.18 -5.37
N ILE A 34 5.52 19.98 -5.95
CA ILE A 34 4.93 18.65 -6.14
C ILE A 34 5.34 18.17 -7.52
N HIS A 35 6.14 17.11 -7.53
CA HIS A 35 6.79 16.56 -8.71
C HIS A 35 5.80 15.94 -9.68
N CYS A 36 6.21 15.70 -10.93
CA CYS A 36 5.28 15.40 -12.01
C CYS A 36 4.42 14.15 -11.74
N LEU A 37 5.03 13.07 -11.24
CA LEU A 37 4.28 11.85 -10.89
C LEU A 37 3.43 11.99 -9.62
N ASP A 38 3.85 12.90 -8.73
CA ASP A 38 3.19 13.20 -7.46
C ASP A 38 2.02 14.18 -7.62
N GLN A 39 1.84 14.82 -8.78
CA GLN A 39 0.67 15.65 -9.05
C GLN A 39 -0.61 14.78 -9.11
N PRO A 40 -1.69 15.12 -8.41
CA PRO A 40 -2.93 14.38 -8.54
C PRO A 40 -3.60 14.69 -9.87
N THR A 41 -4.27 13.71 -10.47
CA THR A 41 -5.08 13.93 -11.67
C THR A 41 -6.32 14.78 -11.37
N THR A 42 -6.83 14.70 -10.14
CA THR A 42 -7.96 15.51 -9.67
C THR A 42 -7.79 15.80 -8.18
N VAL A 43 -8.20 16.99 -7.76
CA VAL A 43 -8.28 17.39 -6.34
C VAL A 43 -9.31 16.58 -5.55
N ARG A 44 -10.19 15.83 -6.23
CA ARG A 44 -11.08 14.85 -5.60
C ARG A 44 -10.41 13.50 -5.31
N GLN A 45 -9.10 13.39 -5.49
CA GLN A 45 -8.36 12.18 -5.15
C GLN A 45 -8.59 11.83 -3.68
N SER A 46 -8.81 10.54 -3.44
CA SER A 46 -8.95 9.98 -2.09
C SER A 46 -7.67 10.15 -1.29
N MET A 47 -7.82 10.37 0.01
CA MET A 47 -6.76 10.09 0.97
C MET A 47 -6.49 8.58 1.03
N ARG A 48 -5.23 8.22 1.22
CA ARG A 48 -4.77 6.87 1.53
C ARG A 48 -4.38 6.82 3.01
N THR A 49 -4.88 5.82 3.71
CA THR A 49 -4.63 5.58 5.13
C THR A 49 -3.86 4.28 5.29
N TRP A 50 -2.68 4.35 5.85
CA TRP A 50 -1.96 3.20 6.38
C TRP A 50 -2.44 2.92 7.79
N VAL A 51 -2.84 1.68 8.06
CA VAL A 51 -3.25 1.17 9.36
C VAL A 51 -2.16 0.24 9.84
N MET A 52 -1.54 0.59 10.96
CA MET A 52 -0.44 -0.15 11.59
C MET A 52 -0.94 -0.71 12.91
N CYS A 53 -0.89 -2.03 13.04
CA CYS A 53 -1.44 -2.74 14.19
C CYS A 53 -0.30 -3.12 15.14
N PHE A 54 -0.44 -2.75 16.42
CA PHE A 54 0.49 -3.10 17.49
C PHE A 54 -0.28 -3.87 18.57
N ASN A 55 0.27 -4.99 19.03
CA ASN A 55 -0.23 -5.74 20.18
C ASN A 55 0.34 -5.23 21.52
N ASP A 56 1.08 -4.12 21.48
CA ASP A 56 1.46 -3.34 22.64
C ASP A 56 0.55 -2.10 22.75
N VAL A 57 0.37 -1.62 23.98
CA VAL A 57 -0.29 -0.34 24.22
C VAL A 57 0.77 0.75 24.19
N LEU A 58 0.67 1.67 23.23
CA LEU A 58 1.67 2.71 22.98
C LEU A 58 1.22 4.06 23.54
N MET A 59 2.18 4.86 24.00
CA MET A 59 1.97 6.21 24.47
C MET A 59 1.75 7.16 23.29
N ALA A 60 0.49 7.45 22.97
CA ALA A 60 0.11 8.28 21.83
C ALA A 60 0.78 9.67 21.80
N PRO A 61 0.89 10.42 22.92
CA PRO A 61 1.59 11.72 22.93
C PRO A 61 3.05 11.63 22.48
N ARG A 62 3.80 10.61 22.93
CA ARG A 62 5.22 10.43 22.53
C ARG A 62 5.36 10.16 21.04
N LEU A 63 4.48 9.33 20.49
CA LEU A 63 4.44 9.06 19.05
C LEU A 63 4.21 10.35 18.25
N HIS A 64 3.20 11.13 18.66
CA HIS A 64 2.88 12.40 18.02
C HIS A 64 4.02 13.42 18.13
N GLU A 65 4.61 13.61 19.30
CA GLU A 65 5.74 14.52 19.54
C GLU A 65 6.94 14.15 18.68
N ALA A 66 7.32 12.86 18.66
CA ALA A 66 8.44 12.39 17.85
C ALA A 66 8.19 12.58 16.34
N LEU A 67 6.95 12.39 15.87
CA LEU A 67 6.60 12.63 14.48
C LEU A 67 6.71 14.11 14.13
N CYS A 68 6.13 14.98 14.95
CA CYS A 68 6.22 16.42 14.75
C CYS A 68 7.67 16.91 14.75
N HIS A 69 8.50 16.38 15.65
CA HIS A 69 9.92 16.72 15.68
C HIS A 69 10.66 16.26 14.43
N LEU A 70 10.41 15.03 13.94
CA LEU A 70 10.96 14.59 12.65
C LEU A 70 10.57 15.54 11.51
N LEU A 71 9.31 15.99 11.47
CA LEU A 71 8.83 16.92 10.44
C LEU A 71 9.46 18.31 10.54
N GLU A 72 10.13 18.66 11.64
CA GLU A 72 10.90 19.91 11.78
C GLU A 72 12.34 19.76 11.29
N MET A 73 12.83 18.52 11.09
CA MET A 73 14.22 18.24 10.75
C MET A 73 14.47 18.36 9.24
N GLY A 74 15.19 19.42 8.85
CA GLY A 74 15.60 19.63 7.46
C GLY A 74 14.42 19.54 6.49
N ASP A 75 14.58 18.75 5.44
CA ASP A 75 13.59 18.63 4.37
C ASP A 75 12.51 17.56 4.61
N TRP A 76 12.52 16.87 5.76
CA TRP A 76 11.35 16.09 6.23
C TRP A 76 10.12 16.99 6.42
N LYS A 77 10.34 18.29 6.60
CA LYS A 77 9.32 19.34 6.59
C LYS A 77 8.39 19.28 5.38
N LYS A 78 8.86 18.77 4.24
CA LYS A 78 8.01 18.53 3.06
C LYS A 78 6.74 17.74 3.40
N LEU A 79 6.80 16.79 4.33
CA LEU A 79 5.64 15.97 4.71
C LEU A 79 4.63 16.71 5.60
N GLY A 80 5.03 17.77 6.31
CA GLY A 80 4.15 18.60 7.14
C GLY A 80 3.51 19.78 6.41
N THR A 81 3.69 19.87 5.09
CA THR A 81 3.18 20.96 4.27
C THR A 81 1.65 20.92 4.13
N ARG A 82 1.07 22.08 3.80
CA ARG A 82 -0.31 22.24 3.33
C ARG A 82 -0.32 22.31 1.80
N LEU A 83 -1.51 22.13 1.21
CA LEU A 83 -1.69 22.17 -0.23
C LEU A 83 -2.46 23.42 -0.67
N ARG A 84 -2.07 23.98 -1.82
CA ARG A 84 -2.85 24.98 -2.55
C ARG A 84 -2.82 24.72 -4.05
N ILE A 85 -3.82 25.25 -4.74
CA ILE A 85 -3.89 25.20 -6.21
C ILE A 85 -3.30 26.49 -6.76
N ARG A 86 -2.30 26.34 -7.63
CA ARG A 86 -1.65 27.45 -8.33
C ARG A 86 -2.52 27.99 -9.48
N LYS A 87 -2.08 29.10 -10.08
CA LYS A 87 -2.76 29.73 -11.23
C LYS A 87 -2.82 28.83 -12.46
N ASP A 88 -1.87 27.92 -12.64
CA ASP A 88 -1.82 26.93 -13.73
C ASP A 88 -2.70 25.70 -13.45
N GLY A 89 -3.39 25.64 -12.30
CA GLY A 89 -4.25 24.53 -11.92
C GLY A 89 -3.52 23.36 -11.26
N LEU A 90 -2.19 23.39 -11.16
CA LEU A 90 -1.40 22.36 -10.48
C LEU A 90 -1.38 22.59 -8.97
N LEU A 91 -1.08 21.53 -8.20
CA LEU A 91 -0.88 21.67 -6.76
C LEU A 91 0.54 22.14 -6.44
N GLU A 92 0.63 22.89 -5.36
CA GLU A 92 1.87 23.31 -4.71
C GLU A 92 1.75 23.04 -3.21
N ALA A 93 2.86 22.58 -2.62
CA ALA A 93 2.96 22.35 -1.19
C ALA A 93 3.69 23.51 -0.53
N TYR A 94 3.20 23.96 0.63
CA TYR A 94 3.83 25.03 1.39
C TYR A 94 3.81 24.73 2.89
N ALA A 95 4.88 25.09 3.60
CA ALA A 95 5.00 24.96 5.04
C ALA A 95 5.28 26.33 5.67
N PRO A 96 4.83 26.58 6.90
CA PRO A 96 5.35 27.70 7.68
C PRO A 96 6.85 27.48 7.97
N LYS A 97 7.61 28.57 8.19
CA LYS A 97 9.02 28.46 8.62
C LYS A 97 9.18 27.58 9.85
N ASN A 98 8.34 27.83 10.86
CA ASN A 98 8.25 27.06 12.10
C ASN A 98 6.81 26.57 12.29
N TYR A 99 6.64 25.32 12.70
CA TYR A 99 5.33 24.83 13.12
C TYR A 99 4.94 25.43 14.47
N SER A 100 3.64 25.51 14.72
CA SER A 100 3.06 26.04 15.96
C SER A 100 1.75 25.33 16.25
N HIS A 101 1.14 25.59 17.40
CA HIS A 101 -0.18 25.05 17.72
C HIS A 101 -1.25 25.45 16.67
N GLU A 102 -1.18 26.68 16.13
CA GLU A 102 -2.10 27.15 15.09
C GLU A 102 -1.76 26.57 13.70
N ASN A 103 -0.49 26.27 13.46
CA ASN A 103 -0.01 25.67 12.22
C ASN A 103 0.82 24.41 12.54
N PRO A 104 0.18 23.30 12.93
CA PRO A 104 0.90 22.11 13.40
C PRO A 104 1.57 21.36 12.24
N ALA A 105 2.62 20.60 12.53
CA ALA A 105 3.33 19.80 11.52
C ALA A 105 2.45 18.69 10.93
N CYS A 106 1.60 18.08 11.75
CA CYS A 106 0.60 17.10 11.33
C CYS A 106 -0.74 17.34 12.04
N THR A 107 -1.83 16.84 11.47
CA THR A 107 -3.12 16.79 12.18
C THR A 107 -3.10 15.57 13.08
N PHE A 108 -3.47 15.72 14.35
CA PHE A 108 -3.45 14.63 15.33
C PHE A 108 -4.83 14.36 15.92
N PHE A 109 -5.24 13.09 15.89
CA PHE A 109 -6.42 12.58 16.58
C PHE A 109 -6.00 11.46 17.53
N PHE A 110 -6.60 11.42 18.71
CA PHE A 110 -6.34 10.38 19.71
C PHE A 110 -7.62 9.93 20.39
N ASP A 111 -7.94 8.65 20.26
CA ASP A 111 -9.07 8.01 20.93
C ASP A 111 -8.55 6.96 21.92
N ALA A 112 -8.83 7.19 23.21
CA ALA A 112 -8.45 6.31 24.29
C ALA A 112 -9.61 5.38 24.67
N HIS A 113 -9.41 4.08 24.51
CA HIS A 113 -10.35 3.00 24.78
C HIS A 113 -9.73 1.96 25.75
N TYR A 114 -9.07 2.44 26.80
CA TYR A 114 -8.37 1.61 27.78
C TYR A 114 -9.28 0.69 28.61
N ASP A 115 -10.58 0.92 28.54
CA ASP A 115 -11.65 0.15 29.18
C ASP A 115 -12.09 -1.08 28.36
N CYS A 116 -11.74 -1.15 27.07
CA CYS A 116 -12.11 -2.27 26.21
C CYS A 116 -10.94 -2.83 25.40
N ARG A 117 -11.09 -4.09 25.00
CA ARG A 117 -10.13 -4.76 24.13
C ARG A 117 -10.38 -4.38 22.67
N VAL A 118 -9.33 -4.39 21.86
CA VAL A 118 -9.41 -4.05 20.43
C VAL A 118 -10.46 -4.88 19.68
N GLU A 119 -10.59 -6.18 20.03
CA GLU A 119 -11.53 -7.08 19.39
C GLU A 119 -13.00 -6.75 19.67
N SER A 120 -13.27 -6.05 20.78
CA SER A 120 -14.61 -5.65 21.20
C SER A 120 -15.05 -4.32 20.58
N HIS A 121 -14.13 -3.56 19.98
CA HIS A 121 -14.41 -2.24 19.42
C HIS A 121 -14.66 -2.31 17.90
N PRO A 122 -15.64 -1.59 17.33
CA PRO A 122 -15.91 -1.63 15.88
C PRO A 122 -14.71 -1.27 14.98
N ALA A 123 -13.83 -0.38 15.44
CA ALA A 123 -12.58 -0.05 14.73
C ALA A 123 -11.54 -1.19 14.77
N GLY A 124 -11.58 -2.02 15.81
CA GLY A 124 -10.57 -3.05 16.11
C GLY A 124 -11.05 -4.48 15.91
N MET A 125 -12.34 -4.72 15.63
CA MET A 125 -12.91 -6.07 15.49
C MET A 125 -12.28 -6.90 14.35
N TYR A 126 -11.58 -6.23 13.42
CA TYR A 126 -10.84 -6.86 12.32
C TYR A 126 -9.33 -6.95 12.57
N PHE A 127 -8.88 -6.70 13.80
CA PHE A 127 -7.49 -6.86 14.20
C PHE A 127 -7.05 -8.31 14.00
N SER A 128 -6.21 -8.53 12.99
CA SER A 128 -5.73 -9.87 12.63
C SER A 128 -4.56 -10.26 13.54
N ARG A 129 -4.58 -11.50 14.03
CA ARG A 129 -3.47 -12.11 14.79
C ARG A 129 -2.86 -13.27 13.99
N SER A 130 -1.59 -13.55 14.23
CA SER A 130 -0.94 -14.75 13.70
C SER A 130 -1.71 -16.01 14.10
N SER A 131 -1.81 -16.97 13.20
CA SER A 131 -2.44 -18.27 13.42
C SER A 131 -1.53 -19.41 12.97
N GLN A 132 -1.77 -20.63 13.47
CA GLN A 132 -1.14 -21.84 12.93
C GLN A 132 -1.73 -22.22 11.56
N ARG A 133 -2.95 -21.74 11.27
CA ARG A 133 -3.67 -22.01 10.03
C ARG A 133 -3.67 -20.77 9.13
N ALA A 134 -3.56 -21.00 7.83
CA ALA A 134 -3.85 -19.99 6.83
C ALA A 134 -5.33 -19.59 6.90
N PHE A 135 -5.61 -18.30 6.73
CA PHE A 135 -6.96 -17.78 6.72
C PHE A 135 -7.10 -16.60 5.76
N THR A 136 -8.35 -16.35 5.35
CA THR A 136 -8.74 -15.08 4.74
C THR A 136 -9.69 -14.35 5.69
N GLN A 137 -9.59 -13.03 5.75
CA GLN A 137 -10.45 -12.19 6.58
C GLN A 137 -11.07 -11.08 5.74
N THR A 138 -12.40 -11.10 5.62
CA THR A 138 -13.11 -10.11 4.82
C THR A 138 -13.18 -8.76 5.53
N TYR A 139 -12.80 -7.70 4.81
CA TYR A 139 -12.99 -6.32 5.27
C TYR A 139 -14.23 -5.73 4.58
N PRO A 140 -15.33 -5.49 5.30
CA PRO A 140 -16.53 -4.96 4.69
C PRO A 140 -16.32 -3.52 4.23
N ALA A 141 -17.11 -3.07 3.25
CA ALA A 141 -17.03 -1.70 2.74
C ALA A 141 -17.29 -0.62 3.82
N LYS A 142 -17.97 -0.98 4.92
CA LYS A 142 -18.23 -0.11 6.07
C LYS A 142 -17.08 -0.04 7.08
N PHE A 143 -16.05 -0.89 6.93
CA PHE A 143 -14.93 -0.95 7.87
C PHE A 143 -14.07 0.32 7.88
N PRO A 144 -13.66 0.90 6.72
CA PRO A 144 -12.80 2.09 6.75
C PRO A 144 -13.43 3.27 7.53
N PRO A 145 -14.71 3.65 7.33
CA PRO A 145 -15.33 4.71 8.12
C PRO A 145 -15.34 4.48 9.64
N ALA A 146 -15.37 3.22 10.11
CA ALA A 146 -15.37 2.92 11.54
C ALA A 146 -14.01 3.14 12.21
N MET A 147 -12.93 3.18 11.43
CA MET A 147 -11.57 3.46 11.93
C MET A 147 -11.17 4.92 11.81
N MET A 148 -11.88 5.73 11.02
CA MET A 148 -11.53 7.13 10.83
C MET A 148 -12.24 8.01 11.85
N HIS A 149 -11.54 9.03 12.35
CA HIS A 149 -12.15 10.08 13.17
C HIS A 149 -13.31 10.79 12.43
N PRO A 150 -14.38 11.27 13.09
CA PRO A 150 -15.50 11.93 12.40
C PRO A 150 -15.10 13.19 11.59
N GLU A 151 -14.04 13.87 12.02
CA GLU A 151 -13.51 15.07 11.33
C GLU A 151 -12.46 14.74 10.26
N PHE A 152 -12.30 13.47 9.89
CA PHE A 152 -11.30 13.02 8.95
C PHE A 152 -11.57 13.57 7.53
N PRO A 153 -10.59 14.24 6.90
CA PRO A 153 -10.76 14.65 5.51
C PRO A 153 -10.66 13.44 4.59
N THR A 154 -11.62 13.29 3.69
CA THR A 154 -11.67 12.13 2.78
C THR A 154 -11.02 12.37 1.42
N THR A 155 -10.80 13.64 1.08
CA THR A 155 -10.27 14.07 -0.22
C THR A 155 -9.20 15.15 -0.08
N VAL A 156 -8.33 15.25 -1.10
CA VAL A 156 -7.33 16.32 -1.20
C VAL A 156 -7.97 17.72 -1.20
N GLN A 157 -9.16 17.86 -1.80
CA GLN A 157 -9.90 19.12 -1.80
C GLN A 157 -10.28 19.56 -0.38
N GLU A 158 -10.68 18.63 0.50
CA GLU A 158 -10.98 18.96 1.90
C GLU A 158 -9.74 19.40 2.68
N ILE A 159 -8.58 18.78 2.42
CA ILE A 159 -7.28 19.23 2.98
C ILE A 159 -7.01 20.69 2.59
N ILE A 160 -7.20 21.03 1.31
CA ILE A 160 -6.98 22.39 0.78
C ILE A 160 -7.98 23.37 1.40
N ASP A 161 -9.27 23.04 1.40
CA ASP A 161 -10.34 23.94 1.86
C ASP A 161 -10.23 24.24 3.35
N ARG A 162 -9.82 23.25 4.15
CA ARG A 162 -9.60 23.37 5.60
C ARG A 162 -8.18 23.80 5.97
N LYS A 163 -7.28 23.96 4.99
CA LYS A 163 -5.86 24.28 5.18
C LYS A 163 -5.14 23.34 6.15
N LEU A 164 -5.48 22.05 6.10
CA LEU A 164 -4.85 21.04 6.95
C LEU A 164 -3.46 20.67 6.42
N PRO A 165 -2.52 20.27 7.29
CA PRO A 165 -1.31 19.58 6.85
C PRO A 165 -1.69 18.30 6.10
N GLN A 166 -0.86 17.91 5.14
CA GLN A 166 -1.08 16.71 4.32
C GLN A 166 -1.09 15.42 5.13
N LEU A 167 -0.24 15.36 6.17
CA LEU A 167 -0.09 14.18 7.02
C LEU A 167 -1.03 14.26 8.23
N ILE A 168 -1.83 13.21 8.39
CA ILE A 168 -2.80 13.06 9.48
C ILE A 168 -2.48 11.80 10.26
N LEU A 169 -2.14 11.96 11.54
CA LEU A 169 -1.91 10.90 12.49
C LEU A 169 -3.19 10.68 13.31
N HIS A 170 -3.69 9.46 13.35
CA HIS A 170 -4.78 9.08 14.24
C HIS A 170 -4.42 7.80 14.98
N ILE A 171 -4.46 7.87 16.32
CA ILE A 171 -4.11 6.76 17.21
C ILE A 171 -5.35 6.33 17.99
N LEU A 172 -5.67 5.04 17.92
CA LEU A 172 -6.65 4.40 18.79
C LEU A 172 -5.92 3.45 19.75
N ALA A 173 -5.98 3.74 21.05
CA ALA A 173 -5.33 2.93 22.07
C ALA A 173 -6.37 2.12 22.84
N PHE A 174 -6.21 0.80 22.90
CA PHE A 174 -7.08 -0.13 23.60
C PHE A 174 -6.41 -0.70 24.85
N SER A 175 -7.15 -1.50 25.61
CA SER A 175 -6.58 -2.18 26.78
C SER A 175 -5.45 -3.15 26.45
N ASN A 176 -5.40 -3.67 25.22
CA ASN A 176 -4.49 -4.74 24.81
C ASN A 176 -3.76 -4.53 23.48
N ALA A 177 -3.96 -3.39 22.81
CA ALA A 177 -3.39 -3.11 21.49
C ALA A 177 -3.45 -1.61 21.16
N THR A 178 -2.70 -1.20 20.15
CA THR A 178 -2.78 0.14 19.56
C THR A 178 -2.93 0.05 18.05
N LEU A 179 -3.86 0.82 17.50
CA LEU A 179 -3.94 1.09 16.07
C LEU A 179 -3.34 2.47 15.82
N VAL A 180 -2.25 2.54 15.05
CA VAL A 180 -1.65 3.80 14.61
C VAL A 180 -1.96 3.95 13.13
N THR A 181 -2.58 5.06 12.75
CA THR A 181 -2.91 5.33 11.36
C THR A 181 -2.25 6.60 10.85
N ILE A 182 -1.69 6.53 9.65
CA ILE A 182 -1.20 7.70 8.90
C ILE A 182 -2.04 7.83 7.65
N SER A 183 -2.68 8.97 7.45
CA SER A 183 -3.30 9.27 6.16
C SER A 183 -2.73 10.49 5.48
N MET A 184 -2.70 10.39 4.16
CA MET A 184 -2.05 11.34 3.27
C MET A 184 -2.67 11.27 1.87
N PRO A 185 -2.47 12.30 1.01
CA PRO A 185 -2.75 12.18 -0.41
C PRO A 185 -2.05 10.95 -0.99
N ALA A 186 -2.74 10.17 -1.83
CA ALA A 186 -2.27 8.85 -2.27
C ALA A 186 -0.97 8.84 -3.11
N ASN A 187 -0.50 10.02 -3.50
CA ASN A 187 0.68 10.31 -4.32
C ASN A 187 1.70 11.21 -3.60
N MET A 188 1.55 11.41 -2.29
CA MET A 188 2.49 12.21 -1.49
C MET A 188 3.87 11.54 -1.42
N MET A 189 3.90 10.22 -1.26
CA MET A 189 5.09 9.37 -1.32
C MET A 189 4.71 7.95 -1.75
N ASP A 190 5.70 7.19 -2.23
CA ASP A 190 5.54 5.75 -2.46
C ASP A 190 5.84 4.93 -1.20
N GLN A 191 5.77 3.60 -1.32
CA GLN A 191 5.93 2.72 -0.16
C GLN A 191 7.36 2.67 0.36
N ALA A 192 8.35 3.00 -0.47
CA ALA A 192 9.72 3.16 -0.01
C ALA A 192 9.85 4.42 0.85
N GLY A 193 9.30 5.54 0.39
CA GLY A 193 9.24 6.77 1.21
C GLY A 193 8.47 6.57 2.52
N PHE A 194 7.38 5.78 2.50
CA PHE A 194 6.63 5.45 3.71
C PHE A 194 7.44 4.60 4.69
N LYS A 195 8.22 3.62 4.22
CA LYS A 195 9.18 2.89 5.05
C LYS A 195 10.19 3.84 5.68
N SER A 196 10.81 4.71 4.89
CA SER A 196 11.79 5.69 5.38
C SER A 196 11.19 6.60 6.45
N LEU A 197 9.93 7.03 6.30
CA LEU A 197 9.23 7.78 7.35
C LEU A 197 9.17 7.00 8.66
N LEU A 198 8.81 5.72 8.64
CA LEU A 198 8.70 4.90 9.85
C LEU A 198 10.05 4.73 10.55
N GLU A 199 11.11 4.45 9.80
CA GLU A 199 12.45 4.25 10.36
C GLU A 199 13.00 5.53 11.00
N ASN A 200 12.87 6.65 10.31
CA ASN A 200 13.34 7.94 10.83
C ASN A 200 12.47 8.44 11.99
N TRP A 201 11.16 8.13 11.98
CA TRP A 201 10.29 8.41 13.12
C TRP A 201 10.70 7.60 14.35
N SER A 202 11.05 6.33 14.17
CA SER A 202 11.61 5.49 15.23
C SER A 202 12.93 6.01 15.79
N LEU A 203 13.83 6.52 14.95
CA LEU A 203 15.09 7.13 15.40
C LEU A 203 14.82 8.34 16.30
N VAL A 204 13.93 9.24 15.87
CA VAL A 204 13.56 10.42 16.68
C VAL A 204 12.90 10.01 17.99
N LEU A 205 11.98 9.04 17.96
CA LEU A 205 11.32 8.52 19.15
C LEU A 205 12.31 7.91 20.15
N ALA A 206 13.39 7.30 19.66
CA ALA A 206 14.48 6.75 20.46
C ALA A 206 15.51 7.79 20.92
N GLY A 207 15.35 9.07 20.58
CA GLY A 207 16.31 10.14 20.91
C GLY A 207 17.62 10.06 20.12
N ARG A 208 17.61 9.42 18.94
CA ARG A 208 18.75 9.23 18.04
C ARG A 208 18.66 10.11 16.79
N GLN A 209 18.41 11.40 16.99
CA GLN A 209 18.14 12.33 15.89
C GLN A 209 19.34 12.49 14.93
N GLU A 210 20.56 12.28 15.41
CA GLU A 210 21.79 12.30 14.61
C GLU A 210 21.82 11.24 13.50
N GLY A 211 21.03 10.17 13.64
CA GLY A 211 20.90 9.11 12.64
C GLY A 211 19.84 9.36 11.58
N VAL A 212 19.09 10.47 11.67
CA VAL A 212 17.99 10.76 10.72
C VAL A 212 18.57 11.03 9.33
N ALA A 213 18.07 10.31 8.34
CA ALA A 213 18.50 10.40 6.96
C ALA A 213 18.16 11.76 6.33
N LEU A 214 18.99 12.21 5.39
CA LEU A 214 18.71 13.41 4.61
C LEU A 214 17.57 13.14 3.62
N VAL A 215 16.75 14.14 3.33
CA VAL A 215 15.75 14.03 2.26
C VAL A 215 16.36 14.49 0.93
N TYR A 216 16.35 13.61 -0.05
CA TYR A 216 16.87 13.88 -1.40
C TYR A 216 15.80 14.33 -2.39
N GLY A 217 16.22 15.20 -3.31
CA GLY A 217 15.34 15.83 -4.30
C GLY A 217 14.12 16.59 -3.73
N PRO A 218 14.21 17.33 -2.61
CA PRO A 218 13.05 18.02 -2.04
C PRO A 218 12.47 19.07 -3.01
N TYR A 219 13.37 19.77 -3.71
CA TYR A 219 13.05 20.87 -4.65
C TYR A 219 13.19 20.51 -6.14
N LYS A 220 13.88 19.41 -6.47
CA LYS A 220 14.14 18.99 -7.86
C LYS A 220 13.52 17.62 -8.11
N ASP A 221 12.79 17.49 -9.22
CA ASP A 221 12.25 16.19 -9.66
C ASP A 221 13.40 15.35 -10.23
N VAL A 222 13.93 14.42 -9.43
CA VAL A 222 15.10 13.61 -9.84
C VAL A 222 14.74 12.69 -11.01
N LEU A 223 13.49 12.25 -11.14
CA LEU A 223 13.10 11.37 -12.24
C LEU A 223 13.07 12.14 -13.56
N GLN A 224 12.53 13.36 -13.54
CA GLN A 224 12.53 14.22 -14.72
C GLN A 224 13.97 14.55 -15.17
N GLU A 225 14.87 14.80 -14.21
CA GLU A 225 16.27 15.07 -14.52
C GLU A 225 17.00 13.84 -15.10
N LEU A 226 16.81 12.65 -14.52
CA LEU A 226 17.36 11.41 -15.06
C LEU A 226 16.87 11.13 -16.49
N VAL A 227 15.58 11.35 -16.74
CA VAL A 227 15.00 11.22 -18.09
C VAL A 227 15.62 12.23 -19.05
N ARG A 228 15.76 13.50 -18.66
CA ARG A 228 16.37 14.55 -19.48
C ARG A 228 17.79 14.17 -19.88
N GLN A 229 18.61 13.76 -18.92
CA GLN A 229 19.99 13.34 -19.18
C GLN A 229 20.07 12.11 -20.11
N ALA A 230 19.14 11.17 -19.97
CA ALA A 230 19.06 10.00 -20.83
C ALA A 230 18.64 10.38 -22.26
N GLN A 231 17.69 11.30 -22.42
CA GLN A 231 17.27 11.83 -23.72
C GLN A 231 18.41 12.56 -24.43
N GLU A 232 19.18 13.37 -23.72
CA GLU A 232 20.35 14.09 -24.26
C GLU A 232 21.45 13.14 -24.75
N LYS A 233 21.57 11.96 -24.14
CA LYS A 233 22.49 10.90 -24.55
C LYS A 233 21.93 9.98 -25.65
N GLY A 234 20.72 10.24 -26.16
CA GLY A 234 20.04 9.37 -27.12
C GLY A 234 19.65 7.99 -26.55
N ALA A 235 19.65 7.85 -25.23
CA ALA A 235 19.40 6.60 -24.49
C ALA A 235 17.93 6.49 -24.03
N VAL A 236 17.02 7.14 -24.75
CA VAL A 236 15.57 7.01 -24.55
C VAL A 236 14.95 6.67 -25.89
N GLU A 237 14.48 5.43 -26.00
CA GLU A 237 13.66 5.03 -27.12
C GLU A 237 12.26 5.61 -26.97
N ARG A 238 11.67 6.02 -28.09
CA ARG A 238 10.22 6.24 -28.15
C ARG A 238 9.57 4.89 -27.93
N VAL A 239 9.16 4.62 -26.70
CA VAL A 239 8.29 3.47 -26.44
C VAL A 239 7.00 3.80 -27.17
N GLU A 240 6.81 3.22 -28.35
CA GLU A 240 5.48 3.07 -28.89
C GLU A 240 4.69 2.45 -27.76
N ALA A 241 3.80 3.25 -27.20
CA ALA A 241 2.99 2.71 -26.14
C ALA A 241 2.32 1.51 -26.78
N ALA A 242 2.57 0.32 -26.22
CA ALA A 242 1.75 -0.86 -26.49
C ALA A 242 0.23 -0.54 -26.37
N GLY A 243 -0.08 0.63 -25.80
CA GLY A 243 -1.25 1.50 -25.93
C GLY A 243 -1.86 1.87 -27.30
N GLU A 244 -1.24 1.71 -28.48
CA GLU A 244 -1.93 2.11 -29.73
C GLU A 244 -3.02 1.15 -30.19
N ALA A 245 -2.97 -0.12 -29.77
CA ALA A 245 -4.08 -1.06 -29.87
C ALA A 245 -5.27 -0.73 -28.92
N PHE A 246 -5.12 0.29 -28.04
CA PHE A 246 -6.10 0.63 -27.00
C PHE A 246 -7.10 1.72 -27.41
N ARG A 247 -7.35 1.92 -28.72
CA ARG A 247 -8.25 2.97 -29.22
C ARG A 247 -9.68 2.54 -29.54
N HIS A 248 -10.00 1.24 -29.52
CA HIS A 248 -11.36 0.76 -29.79
C HIS A 248 -11.90 -0.05 -28.61
N HIS A 249 -12.29 0.61 -27.53
CA HIS A 249 -13.27 0.05 -26.58
C HIS A 249 -14.40 1.06 -26.44
N SER A 250 -15.62 0.66 -26.83
CA SER A 250 -16.77 1.55 -26.71
C SER A 250 -17.07 1.78 -25.23
N THR A 251 -17.35 3.03 -24.86
CA THR A 251 -17.79 3.41 -23.51
C THR A 251 -19.03 2.64 -23.05
N MET A 252 -19.83 2.16 -24.01
CA MET A 252 -21.03 1.34 -23.79
C MET A 252 -20.68 -0.06 -23.30
N THR A 253 -19.69 -0.74 -23.90
CA THR A 253 -19.20 -2.06 -23.45
C THR A 253 -18.68 -2.04 -22.02
N ASP A 254 -17.96 -0.98 -21.63
CA ASP A 254 -17.49 -0.82 -20.25
C ASP A 254 -18.63 -0.53 -19.28
N TRP A 255 -19.67 0.19 -19.71
CA TRP A 255 -20.85 0.44 -18.86
C TRP A 255 -21.65 -0.84 -18.61
N TRP A 256 -21.92 -1.64 -19.65
CA TRP A 256 -22.60 -2.93 -19.52
C TRP A 256 -21.80 -3.93 -18.69
N ARG A 257 -20.47 -3.98 -18.88
CA ARG A 257 -19.57 -4.82 -18.09
C ARG A 257 -19.50 -4.37 -16.63
N ARG A 258 -19.40 -3.06 -16.36
CA ARG A 258 -19.45 -2.49 -14.99
C ARG A 258 -20.73 -2.81 -14.23
N ARG A 259 -21.82 -3.13 -14.94
CA ARG A 259 -23.11 -3.53 -14.36
C ARG A 259 -23.24 -5.05 -14.18
N ARG A 260 -22.48 -5.86 -14.95
CA ARG A 260 -22.50 -7.34 -14.92
C ARG A 260 -21.40 -7.96 -14.04
N ASP A 261 -20.20 -7.38 -13.98
CA ASP A 261 -19.09 -7.96 -13.22
C ASP A 261 -19.38 -7.84 -11.70
N PRO A 262 -19.27 -8.95 -10.95
CA PRO A 262 -19.49 -8.93 -9.51
C PRO A 262 -18.47 -8.01 -8.83
N ALA A 263 -18.91 -7.27 -7.80
CA ALA A 263 -18.01 -6.42 -7.05
C ALA A 263 -16.92 -7.28 -6.39
N VAL A 264 -15.65 -6.91 -6.62
CA VAL A 264 -14.52 -7.54 -5.96
C VAL A 264 -14.60 -7.35 -4.45
N GLN A 265 -14.21 -8.38 -3.71
CA GLN A 265 -14.18 -8.36 -2.25
C GLN A 265 -12.75 -8.13 -1.76
N ARG A 266 -12.60 -7.23 -0.80
CA ARG A 266 -11.32 -6.98 -0.12
C ARG A 266 -11.18 -7.94 1.05
N ARG A 267 -10.11 -8.71 1.08
CA ARG A 267 -9.76 -9.56 2.23
C ARG A 267 -8.27 -9.49 2.53
N MET A 268 -7.95 -9.55 3.80
CA MET A 268 -6.60 -9.89 4.26
C MET A 268 -6.39 -11.39 4.08
N VAL A 269 -5.19 -11.78 3.64
CA VAL A 269 -4.76 -13.16 3.53
C VAL A 269 -3.54 -13.35 4.40
N TYR A 270 -3.60 -14.37 5.25
CA TYR A 270 -2.50 -14.78 6.10
C TYR A 270 -2.08 -16.20 5.72
N VAL A 271 -0.78 -16.39 5.45
CA VAL A 271 -0.21 -17.70 5.08
C VAL A 271 0.95 -18.02 6.00
N PRO A 272 0.82 -19.04 6.87
CA PRO A 272 1.92 -19.47 7.72
C PRO A 272 3.17 -19.88 6.92
N LYS A 273 4.36 -19.62 7.49
CA LYS A 273 5.65 -19.93 6.87
C LYS A 273 5.74 -21.34 6.27
N ALA A 274 5.34 -22.37 7.01
CA ALA A 274 5.41 -23.76 6.52
C ALA A 274 4.58 -23.97 5.24
N ILE A 275 3.36 -23.43 5.21
CA ILE A 275 2.46 -23.52 4.05
C ILE A 275 3.01 -22.71 2.87
N LEU A 276 3.57 -21.53 3.15
CA LEU A 276 4.21 -20.70 2.14
C LEU A 276 5.43 -21.40 1.53
N ASP A 277 6.28 -21.98 2.36
CA ASP A 277 7.50 -22.67 1.93
C ASP A 277 7.14 -23.89 1.04
N GLU A 278 6.07 -24.61 1.36
CA GLU A 278 5.58 -25.70 0.49
C GLU A 278 5.00 -25.19 -0.82
N LEU A 279 4.18 -24.14 -0.81
CA LEU A 279 3.66 -23.51 -2.04
C LEU A 279 4.81 -23.08 -2.96
N LEU A 280 5.77 -22.31 -2.44
CA LEU A 280 6.92 -21.85 -3.22
C LEU A 280 7.82 -23.02 -3.62
N GLY A 281 7.95 -24.05 -2.77
CA GLY A 281 8.68 -25.28 -3.05
C GLY A 281 8.10 -26.07 -4.22
N GLN A 282 6.78 -26.24 -4.27
CA GLN A 282 6.07 -26.88 -5.39
C GLN A 282 6.37 -26.16 -6.71
N MET A 283 6.29 -24.83 -6.71
CA MET A 283 6.56 -24.02 -7.90
C MET A 283 8.02 -24.08 -8.34
N ARG A 284 8.97 -24.10 -7.40
CA ARG A 284 10.40 -24.25 -7.73
C ARG A 284 10.72 -25.63 -8.29
N ARG A 285 10.10 -26.70 -7.79
CA ARG A 285 10.23 -28.06 -8.35
C ARG A 285 9.67 -28.14 -9.77
N ASP A 286 8.54 -27.48 -10.01
CA ASP A 286 7.92 -27.36 -11.33
C ASP A 286 8.84 -26.62 -12.31
N ILE A 287 9.43 -25.49 -11.90
CA ILE A 287 10.47 -24.79 -12.68
C ILE A 287 11.67 -25.70 -12.99
N ALA A 288 12.16 -26.45 -12.00
CA ALA A 288 13.30 -27.34 -12.19
C ALA A 288 13.04 -28.39 -13.28
N ARG A 289 11.86 -29.00 -13.28
CA ARG A 289 11.46 -29.98 -14.32
C ARG A 289 11.39 -29.34 -15.71
N ILE A 290 10.81 -28.15 -15.83
CA ILE A 290 10.71 -27.45 -17.11
C ILE A 290 12.10 -27.15 -17.68
N LEU A 291 13.05 -26.78 -16.82
CA LEU A 291 14.42 -26.44 -17.22
C LEU A 291 15.33 -27.66 -17.41
N GLU A 292 14.93 -28.85 -16.95
CA GLU A 292 15.63 -30.11 -17.28
C GLU A 292 15.42 -30.48 -18.75
N ASP A 293 14.31 -30.07 -19.34
CA ASP A 293 13.98 -30.31 -20.76
C ASP A 293 14.58 -29.24 -21.72
N GLU A 294 15.15 -28.14 -21.19
CA GLU A 294 15.75 -27.05 -21.97
C GLU A 294 17.28 -26.95 -21.75
N ASP A 295 18.06 -27.68 -22.56
CA ASP A 295 19.52 -27.80 -22.46
C ASP A 295 20.34 -26.51 -22.69
N GLN A 296 19.73 -25.36 -23.01
CA GLN A 296 20.46 -24.21 -23.60
C GLN A 296 20.37 -22.88 -22.85
N TRP A 297 19.83 -22.81 -21.62
CA TRP A 297 19.65 -21.51 -20.96
C TRP A 297 20.30 -21.43 -19.56
N PRO A 298 21.00 -20.32 -19.22
CA PRO A 298 21.42 -20.09 -17.84
C PRO A 298 20.17 -20.02 -16.95
N ARG A 299 20.05 -20.97 -16.01
CA ARG A 299 18.84 -21.16 -15.19
C ARG A 299 18.39 -19.81 -14.57
N PRO A 300 17.22 -19.28 -14.96
CA PRO A 300 16.81 -17.96 -14.52
C PRO A 300 16.50 -17.97 -13.03
N ILE A 301 17.07 -17.03 -12.28
CA ILE A 301 16.78 -16.89 -10.84
C ILE A 301 15.38 -16.27 -10.67
N VAL A 302 14.41 -17.08 -10.28
CA VAL A 302 13.02 -16.65 -10.03
C VAL A 302 12.84 -16.30 -8.56
N SER A 303 12.51 -15.04 -8.27
CA SER A 303 12.28 -14.55 -6.90
C SER A 303 10.90 -14.96 -6.35
N ASP A 304 10.75 -14.99 -5.03
CA ASP A 304 9.46 -15.18 -4.34
C ASP A 304 8.38 -14.23 -4.87
N ALA A 305 8.75 -12.99 -5.21
CA ALA A 305 7.81 -12.01 -5.75
C ALA A 305 7.22 -12.43 -7.11
N VAL A 306 8.01 -13.08 -7.96
CA VAL A 306 7.54 -13.61 -9.25
C VAL A 306 6.74 -14.90 -9.06
N LEU A 307 7.14 -15.76 -8.12
CA LEU A 307 6.37 -16.96 -7.78
C LEU A 307 4.97 -16.62 -7.24
N LEU A 308 4.87 -15.67 -6.31
CA LEU A 308 3.58 -15.20 -5.81
C LEU A 308 2.73 -14.56 -6.91
N LEU A 309 3.33 -13.77 -7.81
CA LEU A 309 2.62 -13.23 -8.97
C LEU A 309 2.07 -14.34 -9.87
N ALA A 310 2.85 -15.38 -10.12
CA ALA A 310 2.44 -16.50 -10.96
C ALA A 310 1.29 -17.30 -10.34
N TRP A 311 1.37 -17.57 -9.02
CA TRP A 311 0.29 -18.19 -8.27
C TRP A 311 -1.01 -17.37 -8.34
N LEU A 312 -0.93 -16.06 -8.10
CA LEU A 312 -2.09 -15.17 -8.20
C LEU A 312 -2.63 -15.06 -9.63
N THR A 313 -1.76 -15.07 -10.63
CA THR A 313 -2.15 -15.06 -12.05
C THR A 313 -2.90 -16.32 -12.44
N LYS A 314 -2.44 -17.48 -11.97
CA LYS A 314 -3.11 -18.78 -12.14
C LYS A 314 -4.51 -18.75 -11.51
N LEU A 315 -4.62 -18.31 -10.26
CA LEU A 315 -5.90 -18.16 -9.57
C LEU A 315 -6.85 -17.18 -10.30
N GLN A 316 -6.31 -16.08 -10.82
CA GLN A 316 -7.09 -15.07 -11.54
C GLN A 316 -7.57 -15.58 -12.90
N GLY A 317 -6.74 -16.30 -13.63
CA GLY A 317 -7.07 -16.89 -14.94
C GLY A 317 -7.96 -18.13 -14.86
N GLY A 318 -7.96 -18.80 -13.70
CA GLY A 318 -8.69 -20.05 -13.48
C GLY A 318 -8.01 -21.26 -14.12
N ASP A 319 -8.61 -22.43 -13.91
CA ASP A 319 -8.17 -23.71 -14.46
C ASP A 319 -9.27 -24.36 -15.32
N GLY A 320 -8.86 -25.14 -16.33
CA GLY A 320 -9.76 -25.93 -17.18
C GLY A 320 -10.37 -25.18 -18.37
N GLY A 321 -11.51 -25.65 -18.87
CA GLY A 321 -12.15 -25.20 -20.14
C GLY A 321 -12.67 -23.75 -20.18
N LYS A 322 -12.46 -22.97 -19.12
CA LYS A 322 -12.81 -21.53 -19.04
C LYS A 322 -11.61 -20.64 -18.68
N THR A 323 -10.39 -21.11 -18.92
CA THR A 323 -9.17 -20.33 -18.66
C THR A 323 -9.17 -19.03 -19.45
N ARG A 324 -8.88 -17.91 -18.78
CA ARG A 324 -8.83 -16.57 -19.41
C ARG A 324 -7.41 -16.01 -19.40
N ALA A 325 -7.10 -15.20 -20.41
CA ALA A 325 -5.89 -14.41 -20.44
C ALA A 325 -5.82 -13.46 -19.24
N VAL A 326 -4.61 -13.17 -18.76
CA VAL A 326 -4.37 -12.28 -17.62
C VAL A 326 -3.34 -11.23 -17.98
N THR A 327 -3.66 -9.97 -17.74
CA THR A 327 -2.72 -8.84 -17.80
C THR A 327 -2.38 -8.40 -16.39
N ALA A 328 -1.16 -8.71 -15.94
CA ALA A 328 -0.63 -8.25 -14.68
C ALA A 328 0.07 -6.88 -14.85
N ARG A 329 -0.29 -5.92 -13.99
CA ARG A 329 0.37 -4.63 -13.86
C ARG A 329 1.18 -4.64 -12.57
N ILE A 330 2.49 -4.65 -12.72
CA ILE A 330 3.45 -4.88 -11.64
C ILE A 330 4.05 -3.54 -11.24
N MET A 331 3.82 -3.10 -10.01
CA MET A 331 4.42 -1.87 -9.49
C MET A 331 5.92 -2.11 -9.22
N PHE A 332 6.77 -1.45 -10.00
CA PHE A 332 8.23 -1.64 -9.96
C PHE A 332 8.93 -0.40 -9.40
N ASN A 333 9.75 -0.57 -8.36
CA ASN A 333 10.52 0.52 -7.76
C ASN A 333 11.82 0.76 -8.52
N LEU A 334 11.96 1.97 -9.07
CA LEU A 334 13.10 2.38 -9.88
C LEU A 334 14.41 2.39 -9.09
N ARG A 335 14.36 2.57 -7.76
CA ARG A 335 15.54 2.55 -6.89
C ARG A 335 16.31 1.22 -7.00
N HIS A 336 15.65 0.11 -7.35
CA HIS A 336 16.32 -1.20 -7.55
C HIS A 336 17.13 -1.34 -8.83
N ARG A 337 16.98 -0.43 -9.79
CA ARG A 337 17.64 -0.54 -11.10
C ARG A 337 18.48 0.69 -11.43
N LEU A 338 18.01 1.89 -11.10
CA LEU A 338 18.74 3.13 -11.33
C LEU A 338 19.77 3.33 -10.21
N SER A 339 21.04 3.12 -10.51
CA SER A 339 22.16 3.21 -9.54
C SER A 339 22.27 4.59 -8.89
N LEU A 340 21.99 5.65 -9.66
CA LEU A 340 21.99 7.04 -9.19
C LEU A 340 20.95 7.34 -8.09
N LEU A 341 20.02 6.42 -7.84
CA LEU A 341 19.01 6.53 -6.79
C LEU A 341 19.37 5.70 -5.53
N ARG A 342 20.56 5.10 -5.46
CA ARG A 342 20.98 4.16 -4.39
C ARG A 342 22.08 4.72 -3.49
N ASP A 343 21.94 5.97 -3.07
CA ASP A 343 22.80 6.52 -2.02
C ASP A 343 22.19 6.21 -0.64
N PRO A 344 22.90 5.51 0.25
CA PRO A 344 22.39 5.13 1.56
C PRO A 344 22.29 6.29 2.57
N SER A 345 22.88 7.46 2.29
CA SER A 345 22.91 8.60 3.22
C SER A 345 21.66 9.47 3.19
N GLY A 346 20.73 9.22 2.26
CA GLY A 346 19.48 9.95 2.17
C GLY A 346 18.36 9.20 1.46
N ASP A 347 17.14 9.71 1.66
CA ASP A 347 15.90 9.12 1.23
C ASP A 347 15.17 10.00 0.21
N TYR A 348 14.67 9.40 -0.86
CA TYR A 348 13.77 10.06 -1.80
C TYR A 348 12.32 9.87 -1.37
N LEU A 349 11.65 10.94 -0.95
CA LEU A 349 10.22 10.91 -0.61
C LEU A 349 9.31 10.87 -1.86
N GLN A 350 9.80 11.34 -3.00
CA GLN A 350 9.03 11.38 -4.24
C GLN A 350 8.66 9.99 -4.77
N THR A 351 7.55 9.88 -5.51
CA THR A 351 7.15 8.62 -6.14
C THR A 351 8.15 8.22 -7.23
N LEU A 352 8.84 7.10 -7.01
CA LEU A 352 9.81 6.50 -7.95
C LEU A 352 9.41 5.05 -8.26
N THR A 353 8.12 4.82 -8.40
CA THR A 353 7.54 3.51 -8.74
C THR A 353 6.73 3.63 -10.03
N LEU A 354 7.02 2.78 -11.02
CA LEU A 354 6.33 2.74 -12.30
C LEU A 354 5.72 1.35 -12.56
N PRO A 355 4.56 1.26 -13.25
CA PRO A 355 3.98 -0.01 -13.60
C PRO A 355 4.69 -0.64 -14.82
N VAL A 356 5.12 -1.89 -14.67
CA VAL A 356 5.57 -2.78 -15.76
C VAL A 356 4.43 -3.74 -16.09
N LEU A 357 4.25 -4.11 -17.35
CA LEU A 357 3.15 -4.97 -17.78
C LEU A 357 3.63 -6.39 -18.08
N SER A 358 2.84 -7.40 -17.69
CA SER A 358 3.07 -8.78 -18.07
C SER A 358 1.74 -9.40 -18.49
N THR A 359 1.60 -9.68 -19.78
CA THR A 359 0.36 -10.22 -20.35
C THR A 359 0.59 -11.67 -20.74
N LEU A 360 -0.24 -12.56 -20.23
CA LEU A 360 -0.24 -13.99 -20.57
C LEU A 360 -1.57 -14.36 -21.23
N VAL A 361 -1.49 -15.10 -22.33
CA VAL A 361 -2.69 -15.62 -23.01
C VAL A 361 -3.30 -16.79 -22.24
N ALA A 362 -4.54 -17.17 -22.55
CA ALA A 362 -5.24 -18.24 -21.82
C ALA A 362 -4.46 -19.57 -21.85
N GLU A 363 -3.81 -19.89 -22.97
CA GLU A 363 -2.97 -21.08 -23.10
C GLU A 363 -1.79 -21.07 -22.11
N ASP A 364 -1.09 -19.95 -21.99
CA ASP A 364 0.01 -19.80 -21.04
C ASP A 364 -0.47 -19.89 -19.59
N VAL A 365 -1.64 -19.34 -19.29
CA VAL A 365 -2.24 -19.40 -17.94
C VAL A 365 -2.74 -20.81 -17.62
N ALA A 366 -3.09 -21.62 -18.61
CA ALA A 366 -3.51 -23.01 -18.41
C ALA A 366 -2.34 -23.92 -17.97
N LYS A 367 -1.08 -23.53 -18.26
CA LYS A 367 0.13 -24.26 -17.86
C LYS A 367 0.38 -24.23 -16.35
N SER A 368 1.43 -24.91 -15.92
CA SER A 368 1.80 -25.02 -14.50
C SER A 368 2.25 -23.67 -13.92
N ALA A 369 2.16 -23.51 -12.60
CA ALA A 369 2.48 -22.26 -11.93
C ALA A 369 3.96 -21.86 -12.08
N GLY A 370 4.86 -22.85 -12.18
CA GLY A 370 6.27 -22.65 -12.50
C GLY A 370 6.49 -22.12 -13.91
N HIS A 371 5.75 -22.62 -14.90
CA HIS A 371 5.79 -22.09 -16.27
C HIS A 371 5.34 -20.63 -16.34
N ILE A 372 4.22 -20.32 -15.67
CA ILE A 372 3.71 -18.94 -15.54
C ILE A 372 4.76 -18.02 -14.90
N ALA A 373 5.49 -18.51 -13.89
CA ALA A 373 6.55 -17.74 -13.24
C ALA A 373 7.72 -17.43 -14.19
N LEU A 374 8.14 -18.40 -15.02
CA LEU A 374 9.18 -18.18 -16.04
C LEU A 374 8.74 -17.15 -17.08
N LEU A 375 7.50 -17.22 -17.55
CA LEU A 375 6.96 -16.24 -18.50
C LEU A 375 6.89 -14.83 -17.90
N HIS A 376 6.40 -14.69 -16.66
CA HIS A 376 6.44 -13.41 -15.97
C HIS A 376 7.87 -12.89 -15.79
N LYS A 377 8.82 -13.75 -15.40
CA LYS A 377 10.22 -13.37 -15.25
C LYS A 377 10.78 -12.81 -16.56
N ARG A 378 10.59 -13.52 -17.68
CA ARG A 378 11.03 -13.08 -19.01
C ARG A 378 10.44 -11.73 -19.40
N ASN A 379 9.13 -11.57 -19.22
CA ASN A 379 8.43 -10.32 -19.53
C ASN A 379 8.92 -9.14 -18.68
N VAL A 380 9.15 -9.36 -17.38
CA VAL A 380 9.64 -8.31 -16.46
C VAL A 380 11.10 -7.97 -16.74
N ASP A 381 11.97 -8.96 -16.95
CA ASP A 381 13.39 -8.72 -17.26
C ASP A 381 13.54 -7.90 -18.54
N GLY A 382 12.78 -8.22 -19.59
CA GLY A 382 12.80 -7.50 -20.87
C GLY A 382 12.41 -6.02 -20.77
N GLN A 383 11.73 -5.61 -19.68
CA GLN A 383 11.27 -4.23 -19.45
C GLN A 383 12.03 -3.50 -18.34
N THR A 384 12.83 -4.20 -17.53
CA THR A 384 13.43 -3.64 -16.30
C THR A 384 14.92 -3.32 -16.43
N SER A 385 15.47 -3.33 -17.65
CA SER A 385 16.77 -2.70 -17.91
C SER A 385 16.69 -1.19 -17.66
N GLU A 386 17.79 -0.58 -17.25
CA GLU A 386 17.85 0.85 -16.93
C GLU A 386 17.35 1.72 -18.09
N HIS A 387 17.83 1.45 -19.30
CA HIS A 387 17.40 2.11 -20.54
C HIS A 387 15.88 1.99 -20.78
N ARG A 388 15.31 0.79 -20.63
CA ARG A 388 13.86 0.56 -20.83
C ARG A 388 13.03 1.28 -19.77
N LEU A 389 13.49 1.29 -18.51
CA LEU A 389 12.82 1.99 -17.42
C LEU A 389 12.85 3.51 -17.59
N LEU A 390 13.97 4.08 -18.06
CA LEU A 390 14.07 5.51 -18.37
C LEU A 390 13.14 5.89 -19.53
N SER A 391 13.06 5.04 -20.56
CA SER A 391 12.15 5.24 -21.69
C SER A 391 10.67 5.15 -21.27
N LEU A 392 10.35 4.21 -20.38
CA LEU A 392 9.03 4.12 -19.75
C LEU A 392 8.72 5.36 -18.88
N ALA A 393 9.69 5.82 -18.09
CA ALA A 393 9.56 7.02 -17.27
C ALA A 393 9.29 8.26 -18.13
N ALA A 394 10.02 8.45 -19.23
CA ALA A 394 9.80 9.53 -20.19
C ALA A 394 8.35 9.52 -20.71
N THR A 395 7.89 8.35 -21.16
CA THR A 395 6.51 8.16 -21.66
C THR A 395 5.46 8.49 -20.60
N MET A 396 5.70 8.09 -19.34
CA MET A 396 4.79 8.36 -18.23
C MET A 396 4.74 9.84 -17.85
N LEU A 397 5.89 10.51 -17.81
CA LEU A 397 6.00 11.94 -17.55
C LEU A 397 5.28 12.75 -18.64
N GLU A 398 5.49 12.43 -19.93
CA GLU A 398 4.81 13.08 -21.05
C GLU A 398 3.28 12.92 -20.97
N ARG A 399 2.81 11.70 -20.70
CA ARG A 399 1.37 11.43 -20.54
C ARG A 399 0.76 12.21 -19.39
N LYS A 400 1.47 12.25 -18.26
CA LYS A 400 1.04 12.96 -17.06
C LYS A 400 0.96 14.47 -17.31
N LYS A 401 1.96 15.05 -17.97
CA LYS A 401 1.96 16.47 -18.41
C LYS A 401 0.84 16.77 -19.39
N GLY A 402 0.53 15.85 -20.30
CA GLY A 402 -0.57 15.98 -21.26
C GLY A 402 -1.97 15.76 -20.67
N GLY A 403 -2.13 15.66 -19.34
CA GLY A 403 -3.41 15.46 -18.67
C GLY A 403 -4.08 14.10 -18.96
N ARG A 404 -3.34 13.15 -19.55
CA ARG A 404 -3.83 11.78 -19.80
C ARG A 404 -3.71 10.98 -18.51
N GLU A 405 -4.77 10.27 -18.14
CA GLU A 405 -4.73 9.41 -16.95
C GLU A 405 -3.59 8.40 -17.02
N SER A 406 -2.99 8.13 -15.84
CA SER A 406 -2.03 7.04 -15.69
C SER A 406 -2.70 5.71 -16.06
N PHE A 407 -1.88 4.72 -16.44
CA PHE A 407 -2.31 3.40 -16.95
C PHE A 407 -3.37 2.65 -16.11
N ARG A 408 -3.72 3.12 -14.90
CA ARG A 408 -4.77 2.57 -14.04
C ARG A 408 -6.09 2.35 -14.79
N GLY A 409 -6.50 3.26 -15.66
CA GLY A 409 -7.83 3.20 -16.29
C GLY A 409 -7.98 2.35 -17.56
N ARG A 410 -6.91 1.85 -18.20
CA ARG A 410 -7.01 1.27 -19.56
C ARG A 410 -6.41 -0.10 -19.79
N ALA A 411 -5.78 -0.76 -18.82
CA ALA A 411 -5.07 -2.03 -19.08
C ALA A 411 -5.96 -3.28 -19.07
N ARG A 412 -7.15 -3.25 -19.69
CA ARG A 412 -7.86 -4.49 -20.07
C ARG A 412 -7.69 -4.68 -21.57
N VAL A 413 -6.67 -5.47 -21.95
CA VAL A 413 -6.46 -5.88 -23.35
C VAL A 413 -7.46 -6.99 -23.66
N GLY A 414 -8.34 -6.78 -24.64
CA GLY A 414 -9.07 -7.88 -25.31
C GLY A 414 -9.86 -8.83 -24.40
N GLY A 415 -10.52 -8.33 -23.34
CA GLY A 415 -11.30 -9.19 -22.43
C GLY A 415 -10.48 -10.02 -21.44
N ALA A 416 -9.15 -9.85 -21.39
CA ALA A 416 -8.29 -10.43 -20.36
C ALA A 416 -8.66 -9.90 -18.96
N ALA A 417 -8.48 -10.75 -17.95
CA ALA A 417 -8.55 -10.31 -16.56
C ALA A 417 -7.35 -9.43 -16.22
N SER A 418 -7.60 -8.34 -15.50
CA SER A 418 -6.54 -7.45 -15.01
C SER A 418 -6.16 -7.81 -13.59
N LEU A 419 -4.86 -7.82 -13.27
CA LEU A 419 -4.34 -7.99 -11.91
C LEU A 419 -3.31 -6.90 -11.57
N ASP A 420 -3.62 -6.04 -10.62
CA ASP A 420 -2.66 -5.10 -10.04
C ASP A 420 -1.84 -5.79 -8.96
N TYR A 421 -0.53 -5.91 -9.19
CA TYR A 421 0.37 -6.60 -8.29
C TYR A 421 1.42 -5.64 -7.71
N CYS A 422 1.52 -5.63 -6.40
CA CYS A 422 2.49 -4.84 -5.67
C CYS A 422 3.13 -5.71 -4.58
N ASN A 423 4.43 -5.96 -4.68
CA ASN A 423 5.15 -6.74 -3.68
C ASN A 423 6.03 -5.85 -2.81
N LEU A 424 5.73 -5.81 -1.51
CA LEU A 424 6.43 -5.00 -0.53
C LEU A 424 7.33 -5.82 0.40
N THR A 425 7.51 -7.13 0.15
CA THR A 425 8.31 -8.00 1.03
C THR A 425 9.73 -7.50 1.21
N TRP A 426 10.32 -6.89 0.18
CA TRP A 426 11.66 -6.33 0.21
C TRP A 426 11.78 -5.07 1.11
N LEU A 427 10.67 -4.38 1.39
CA LEU A 427 10.66 -3.22 2.28
C LEU A 427 10.75 -3.62 3.76
N HIS A 428 10.46 -4.88 4.11
CA HIS A 428 10.35 -5.29 5.51
C HIS A 428 9.45 -4.36 6.32
N LEU A 429 8.33 -3.93 5.71
CA LEU A 429 7.50 -2.85 6.25
C LEU A 429 7.04 -3.12 7.68
N LEU A 430 6.70 -4.38 8.02
CA LEU A 430 6.23 -4.77 9.35
C LEU A 430 7.28 -4.59 10.47
N SER A 431 8.56 -4.52 10.12
CA SER A 431 9.65 -4.24 11.06
C SER A 431 10.25 -2.84 10.91
N ALA A 432 9.69 -1.99 10.04
CA ALA A 432 10.22 -0.65 9.78
C ALA A 432 9.97 0.33 10.94
N ALA A 433 8.89 0.11 11.71
CA ALA A 433 8.65 0.85 12.94
C ALA A 433 9.17 0.06 14.15
N ASP A 434 10.12 0.68 14.86
CA ASP A 434 10.49 0.35 16.23
C ASP A 434 9.96 1.44 17.16
N PHE A 435 8.80 1.21 17.75
CA PHE A 435 8.17 2.09 18.74
C PHE A 435 8.34 1.58 20.16
N SER A 436 9.35 0.73 20.41
CA SER A 436 9.64 0.23 21.75
C SER A 436 9.78 1.32 22.83
N PRO A 437 10.32 2.53 22.58
CA PRO A 437 10.41 3.59 23.60
C PRO A 437 9.05 4.20 23.99
N ALA A 438 8.00 3.93 23.23
CA ALA A 438 6.63 4.37 23.50
C ALA A 438 5.75 3.28 24.14
N VAL A 439 6.27 2.06 24.34
CA VAL A 439 5.49 0.96 24.94
C VAL A 439 5.18 1.26 26.40
N LEU A 440 3.90 1.17 26.78
CA LEU A 440 3.48 1.27 28.18
C LEU A 440 3.77 -0.05 28.93
N PRO A 441 4.18 0.00 30.20
CA PRO A 441 4.47 -1.21 30.98
C PRO A 441 3.26 -2.14 31.14
N CYS A 442 3.42 -3.42 30.81
CA CYS A 442 2.45 -4.46 31.15
C CYS A 442 2.61 -4.89 32.62
N GLY A 443 1.59 -4.69 33.47
CA GLY A 443 1.59 -5.08 34.88
C GLY A 443 0.46 -6.06 35.26
N LYS A 444 0.53 -6.69 36.45
CA LYS A 444 -0.52 -7.57 37.00
C LYS A 444 -1.79 -6.75 37.30
N GLY A 445 -2.64 -6.56 36.30
CA GLY A 445 -3.80 -5.65 36.28
C GLY A 445 -3.68 -4.48 35.28
N GLY A 446 -2.65 -4.44 34.45
CA GLY A 446 -2.33 -3.34 33.52
C GLY A 446 -2.61 -3.63 32.05
N LEU A 447 -2.50 -2.58 31.25
CA LEU A 447 -2.64 -2.55 29.80
C LEU A 447 -1.66 -3.53 29.11
N GLY A 448 -2.14 -4.35 28.17
CA GLY A 448 -1.31 -5.29 27.41
C GLY A 448 -2.05 -6.54 26.91
N SER A 449 -1.37 -7.32 26.06
CA SER A 449 -1.88 -8.60 25.58
C SER A 449 -1.53 -9.74 26.56
N ASP A 450 -2.55 -10.47 27.04
CA ASP A 450 -2.41 -11.69 27.88
C ASP A 450 -1.87 -12.92 27.12
N GLY A 451 -1.66 -12.81 25.80
CA GLY A 451 -1.26 -13.92 24.93
C GLY A 451 0.25 -13.99 24.65
N PRO A 452 0.76 -15.15 24.16
CA PRO A 452 2.16 -15.31 23.78
C PRO A 452 2.56 -14.29 22.70
N ARG A 453 3.63 -13.53 22.95
CA ARG A 453 4.20 -12.58 21.99
C ARG A 453 4.90 -13.32 20.85
N TYR A 454 4.82 -12.79 19.64
CA TYR A 454 5.48 -13.32 18.45
C TYR A 454 6.35 -12.29 17.72
N ASN A 455 6.29 -11.03 18.13
CA ASN A 455 7.03 -9.89 17.64
C ASN A 455 7.72 -9.18 18.81
N ALA A 456 8.74 -8.36 18.53
CA ALA A 456 9.43 -7.56 19.54
C ALA A 456 8.51 -6.42 20.03
N PRO A 457 8.65 -5.94 21.29
CA PRO A 457 7.84 -4.84 21.80
C PRO A 457 7.92 -3.60 20.89
N GLY A 458 6.78 -2.95 20.64
CA GLY A 458 6.70 -1.75 19.83
C GLY A 458 6.88 -1.97 18.32
N THR A 459 6.85 -3.23 17.86
CA THR A 459 6.85 -3.55 16.42
C THR A 459 5.45 -3.95 15.93
N MET A 460 5.20 -3.78 14.64
CA MET A 460 3.88 -4.09 14.08
C MET A 460 3.61 -5.59 14.04
N THR A 461 2.38 -5.99 14.33
CA THR A 461 1.88 -7.35 14.06
C THR A 461 1.40 -7.51 12.62
N THR A 462 0.81 -6.45 12.07
CA THR A 462 0.36 -6.37 10.69
C THR A 462 0.20 -4.90 10.29
N ALA A 463 0.13 -4.65 8.98
CA ALA A 463 -0.16 -3.33 8.43
C ALA A 463 -0.89 -3.46 7.09
N TYR A 464 -1.73 -2.49 6.77
CA TYR A 464 -2.43 -2.46 5.48
C TYR A 464 -2.89 -1.06 5.10
N ALA A 465 -3.03 -0.83 3.81
CA ALA A 465 -3.52 0.44 3.28
C ALA A 465 -5.02 0.37 2.97
N LEU A 466 -5.75 1.41 3.34
CA LEU A 466 -7.14 1.67 2.98
C LEU A 466 -7.21 2.97 2.20
N ASP A 467 -8.07 3.02 1.18
CA ASP A 467 -8.37 4.26 0.46
C ASP A 467 -9.75 4.77 0.91
N ALA A 468 -9.80 5.96 1.52
CA ALA A 468 -10.97 6.52 2.21
C ALA A 468 -12.23 6.66 1.34
N ALA A 469 -12.09 6.97 0.05
CA ALA A 469 -13.20 7.24 -0.86
C ALA A 469 -13.66 6.02 -1.67
N THR A 470 -12.92 4.91 -1.67
CA THR A 470 -13.19 3.78 -2.56
C THR A 470 -14.25 2.86 -1.98
N ARG A 471 -15.52 3.29 -2.08
CA ARG A 471 -16.69 2.56 -1.58
C ARG A 471 -16.90 1.20 -2.24
N ARG A 472 -16.44 1.04 -3.50
CA ARG A 472 -16.48 -0.22 -4.23
C ARG A 472 -15.18 -0.41 -5.00
N PRO A 473 -14.32 -1.33 -4.55
CA PRO A 473 -13.19 -1.72 -5.35
C PRO A 473 -13.67 -2.37 -6.66
N ARG A 474 -12.94 -2.21 -7.77
CA ARG A 474 -13.40 -2.67 -9.11
C ARG A 474 -12.37 -3.49 -9.89
N ASP A 475 -11.09 -3.28 -9.66
CA ASP A 475 -10.02 -4.01 -10.34
C ASP A 475 -9.42 -5.06 -9.41
N ALA A 476 -9.02 -6.22 -9.92
CA ALA A 476 -8.35 -7.17 -9.06
C ALA A 476 -6.99 -6.61 -8.65
N MET A 477 -6.68 -6.66 -7.36
CA MET A 477 -5.43 -6.15 -6.80
C MET A 477 -4.92 -7.10 -5.72
N CYS A 478 -3.62 -7.35 -5.72
CA CYS A 478 -2.92 -8.05 -4.66
C CYS A 478 -1.71 -7.22 -4.21
N GLN A 479 -1.76 -6.77 -2.97
CA GLN A 479 -0.64 -6.13 -2.30
C GLN A 479 -0.05 -7.12 -1.30
N VAL A 480 1.14 -7.64 -1.61
CA VAL A 480 1.91 -8.44 -0.65
C VAL A 480 2.54 -7.47 0.33
N ILE A 481 2.05 -7.45 1.58
CA ILE A 481 2.51 -6.52 2.62
C ILE A 481 3.92 -6.90 3.07
N GLY A 482 4.17 -8.20 3.26
CA GLY A 482 5.47 -8.72 3.62
C GLY A 482 5.37 -9.96 4.50
N LYS A 483 6.52 -10.35 5.05
CA LYS A 483 6.65 -11.44 6.03
C LYS A 483 6.79 -10.84 7.43
N ASP A 484 6.11 -11.40 8.43
CA ASP A 484 6.31 -11.00 9.83
C ASP A 484 7.61 -11.59 10.42
N SER A 485 7.87 -11.32 11.69
CA SER A 485 9.07 -11.77 12.42
C SER A 485 9.29 -13.28 12.41
N LYS A 486 8.23 -14.08 12.20
CA LYS A 486 8.29 -15.54 12.11
C LYS A 486 8.25 -16.06 10.67
N GLY A 487 8.22 -15.15 9.69
CA GLY A 487 8.21 -15.46 8.28
C GLY A 487 6.82 -15.78 7.72
N HIS A 488 5.74 -15.54 8.45
CA HIS A 488 4.38 -15.72 7.93
C HIS A 488 4.04 -14.57 6.96
N LEU A 489 3.38 -14.88 5.85
CA LEU A 489 3.06 -13.91 4.79
C LEU A 489 1.73 -13.21 5.05
N TRP A 490 1.72 -11.90 4.87
CA TRP A 490 0.53 -11.06 4.89
C TRP A 490 0.28 -10.44 3.51
N MET A 491 -0.95 -10.54 3.01
CA MET A 491 -1.37 -9.89 1.77
C MET A 491 -2.73 -9.22 1.93
N LEU A 492 -2.87 -8.01 1.39
CA LEU A 492 -4.17 -7.39 1.22
C LEU A 492 -4.59 -7.55 -0.24
N CYS A 493 -5.65 -8.35 -0.46
CA CYS A 493 -6.13 -8.64 -1.80
C CYS A 493 -7.57 -8.15 -2.00
N GLN A 494 -7.89 -7.88 -3.25
CA GLN A 494 -9.16 -7.42 -3.73
C GLN A 494 -9.45 -8.24 -4.97
N LEU A 495 -10.27 -9.29 -4.83
CA LEU A 495 -10.44 -10.31 -5.86
C LEU A 495 -11.92 -10.58 -6.11
N GLU A 496 -12.23 -11.17 -7.26
CA GLU A 496 -13.58 -11.63 -7.61
C GLU A 496 -13.98 -12.81 -6.69
N PRO A 497 -15.28 -13.00 -6.40
CA PRO A 497 -15.74 -14.09 -5.53
C PRO A 497 -15.22 -15.48 -5.94
N ASP A 498 -15.24 -15.80 -7.23
CA ASP A 498 -14.77 -17.11 -7.72
C ASP A 498 -13.26 -17.31 -7.53
N VAL A 499 -12.49 -16.22 -7.57
CA VAL A 499 -11.04 -16.25 -7.32
C VAL A 499 -10.78 -16.48 -5.83
N TRP A 500 -11.63 -15.93 -4.95
CA TRP A 500 -11.56 -16.20 -3.52
C TRP A 500 -11.80 -17.67 -3.20
N VAL A 501 -12.80 -18.29 -3.83
CA VAL A 501 -13.07 -19.74 -3.65
C VAL A 501 -11.84 -20.55 -4.00
N ARG A 502 -11.23 -20.33 -5.18
CA ARG A 502 -10.01 -21.02 -5.61
C ARG A 502 -8.83 -20.80 -4.65
N LEU A 503 -8.65 -19.57 -4.18
CA LEU A 503 -7.58 -19.24 -3.24
C LEU A 503 -7.77 -19.99 -1.91
N GLU A 504 -8.99 -20.03 -1.38
CA GLU A 504 -9.32 -20.73 -0.13
C GLU A 504 -9.18 -22.26 -0.26
N GLU A 505 -9.62 -22.82 -1.37
CA GLU A 505 -9.45 -24.24 -1.71
C GLU A 505 -7.96 -24.62 -1.76
N GLU A 506 -7.14 -23.79 -2.40
CA GLU A 506 -5.70 -24.03 -2.51
C GLU A 506 -4.99 -23.92 -1.16
N LEU A 507 -5.33 -22.90 -0.35
CA LEU A 507 -4.83 -22.80 1.02
C LEU A 507 -5.27 -23.99 1.87
N TYR A 508 -6.49 -24.49 1.71
CA TYR A 508 -6.99 -25.67 2.42
C TYR A 508 -6.26 -26.94 1.99
N ARG A 509 -6.02 -27.12 0.67
CA ARG A 509 -5.23 -28.23 0.12
C ARG A 509 -3.82 -28.28 0.70
N LEU A 510 -3.12 -27.15 0.70
CA LEU A 510 -1.76 -27.04 1.25
C LEU A 510 -1.74 -27.31 2.76
N GLN A 511 -2.73 -26.81 3.50
CA GLN A 511 -2.84 -27.03 4.95
C GLN A 511 -3.08 -28.50 5.33
N LYS A 512 -3.89 -29.23 4.55
CA LYS A 512 -4.11 -30.66 4.77
C LYS A 512 -2.81 -31.47 4.71
N GLY A 513 -1.86 -31.07 3.87
CA GLY A 513 -0.55 -31.72 3.80
C GLY A 513 0.24 -31.67 5.11
N PHE A 514 0.03 -30.65 5.94
CA PHE A 514 0.73 -30.46 7.22
C PHE A 514 -0.02 -30.97 8.45
N HIS A 515 -1.36 -31.03 8.39
CA HIS A 515 -2.21 -31.47 9.49
C HIS A 515 -2.79 -32.89 9.29
N SER A 516 -2.39 -33.60 8.24
CA SER A 516 -2.73 -35.00 8.06
C SER A 516 -2.04 -35.85 9.15
N PRO A 517 -2.72 -36.80 9.81
CA PRO A 517 -2.17 -37.65 10.89
C PRO A 517 -0.96 -38.54 10.50
N VAL A 518 -0.43 -38.42 9.28
CA VAL A 518 0.60 -39.29 8.73
C VAL A 518 2.02 -38.73 8.93
N SER A 519 2.18 -37.43 9.26
CA SER A 519 3.46 -36.93 9.76
C SER A 519 3.51 -37.12 11.28
N GLY A 520 4.09 -38.26 11.70
CA GLY A 520 4.06 -38.79 13.06
C GLY A 520 4.78 -37.96 14.12
N ASN A 521 4.19 -36.82 14.51
CA ASN A 521 4.43 -36.14 15.79
C ASN A 521 3.23 -35.24 16.11
N SER A 522 2.12 -35.85 16.53
CA SER A 522 1.09 -35.15 17.30
C SER A 522 0.69 -36.04 18.48
N PRO A 523 0.79 -35.55 19.74
CA PRO A 523 0.27 -36.27 20.89
C PRO A 523 -1.25 -36.39 20.74
N ARG A 524 -1.75 -37.62 20.92
CA ARG A 524 -3.16 -37.94 20.83
C ARG A 524 -3.92 -37.21 21.95
N PHE A 525 -5.04 -36.60 21.59
CA PHE A 525 -6.07 -36.17 22.53
C PHE A 525 -6.63 -37.41 23.25
N GLU A 526 -6.43 -37.50 24.56
CA GLU A 526 -7.26 -38.35 25.40
C GLU A 526 -8.60 -37.64 25.66
N SER A 527 -9.67 -38.39 25.39
CA SER A 527 -11.04 -38.02 25.68
C SER A 527 -11.27 -37.93 27.19
N ILE A 528 -11.64 -36.75 27.68
CA ILE A 528 -12.22 -36.62 29.02
C ILE A 528 -13.66 -37.13 28.95
N GLY A 529 -13.89 -38.24 29.64
CA GLY A 529 -15.19 -38.83 29.87
C GLY A 529 -16.07 -37.98 30.79
N ARG A 530 -17.37 -38.25 30.65
CA ARG A 530 -18.47 -37.87 31.54
C ARG A 530 -18.05 -37.95 33.02
N TRP A 531 -18.34 -36.93 33.81
CA TRP A 531 -19.42 -36.85 34.81
C TRP A 531 -19.69 -35.38 35.15
#